data_AF-A0A2H0XY81-F1
#
_entry.id   AF-A0A2H0XY81-F1
#
_cell.length_a   1.000
_cell.length_b   1.000
_cell.length_c   1.000
_cell.angle_alpha   90.00
_cell.angle_beta   90.00
_cell.angle_gamma   90.00
#
_symmetry.space_group_name_H-M   'P 1'
#
loop_
_entity.id
_entity.type
_entity.pdbx_description
1 polymer ?
#
loop_
_entity_poly.entity_id
_entity_poly.type
_entity_poly.pdbx_seq_one_letter_code
_entity_poly.pdbx_strand_id
1 'polypeptide(L)'
;MFRKVLLVGLLVWLGAITGLGQDVRVLKLEKFLAQYPWSPLQGHEQEIVYCADQFGLDYRIYVALAGAESTFGKRFPQHLKNLTGYNNCKSGFASIWDNIYSTSKLIGTAKYYRKYRYTRDLWDLVYTYKGVSPYKPYYKTLMFTLKKIEAIKIADANLAKPVPPQEKPEPREKLISSWGALRYDQLNSRTAHQADLGD
;
A
#
# COMPACT_ATOMS: atom_id res chain seq x y z
N MET A 1 58.40 -23.05 -29.85
CA MET A 1 57.11 -23.44 -29.26
C MET A 1 56.83 -22.51 -28.07
N PHE A 2 56.10 -21.42 -28.25
CA PHE A 2 55.63 -20.56 -27.16
C PHE A 2 54.26 -20.01 -27.53
N ARG A 3 53.22 -20.47 -26.82
CA ARG A 3 51.84 -20.04 -26.98
C ARG A 3 51.70 -18.61 -26.46
N LYS A 4 51.41 -17.65 -27.35
CA LYS A 4 50.88 -16.33 -26.97
C LYS A 4 49.37 -16.46 -26.82
N VAL A 5 48.88 -16.59 -25.60
CA VAL A 5 47.50 -16.27 -25.24
C VAL A 5 47.61 -14.97 -24.44
N LEU A 6 47.17 -13.86 -25.02
CA LEU A 6 47.18 -12.57 -24.35
C LEU A 6 45.77 -11.98 -24.41
N LEU A 7 45.07 -12.16 -23.28
CA LEU A 7 44.11 -11.25 -22.65
C LEU A 7 43.19 -10.44 -23.59
N VAL A 8 42.01 -10.99 -23.88
CA VAL A 8 40.80 -10.18 -24.06
C VAL A 8 40.00 -10.36 -22.77
N GLY A 9 40.16 -9.42 -21.82
CA GLY A 9 39.55 -9.51 -20.51
C GLY A 9 39.05 -8.15 -20.04
N LEU A 10 37.74 -8.07 -19.87
CA LEU A 10 36.96 -7.04 -19.17
C LEU A 10 36.91 -5.62 -19.74
N LEU A 11 35.87 -5.38 -20.55
CA LEU A 11 35.12 -4.12 -20.50
C LEU A 11 33.66 -4.49 -20.13
N VAL A 12 33.48 -4.92 -18.88
CA VAL A 12 32.15 -5.14 -18.31
C VAL A 12 31.60 -3.78 -17.92
N TRP A 13 30.63 -3.34 -18.71
CA TRP A 13 29.43 -2.62 -18.29
C TRP A 13 29.60 -1.67 -17.09
N LEU A 14 29.66 -0.37 -17.38
CA LEU A 14 29.17 0.67 -16.46
C LEU A 14 27.66 0.44 -16.27
N GLY A 15 27.34 -0.49 -15.37
CA GLY A 15 26.00 -0.82 -14.96
C GLY A 15 25.35 0.40 -14.34
N ALA A 16 24.19 0.72 -14.87
CA ALA A 16 23.17 1.61 -14.33
C ALA A 16 23.20 1.69 -12.78
N ILE A 17 23.77 2.78 -12.26
CA ILE A 17 23.45 3.28 -10.92
C ILE A 17 22.45 4.42 -11.11
N THR A 18 21.23 4.08 -11.53
CA THR A 18 20.12 5.03 -11.58
C THR A 18 18.92 4.40 -10.89
N GLY A 19 18.91 4.44 -9.55
CA GLY A 19 17.81 3.86 -8.77
C GLY A 19 17.89 4.09 -7.26
N LEU A 20 18.55 5.13 -6.79
CA LEU A 20 18.78 5.39 -5.34
C LEU A 20 17.77 6.37 -4.71
N GLY A 21 16.68 6.70 -5.39
CA GLY A 21 15.65 7.59 -4.85
C GLY A 21 14.51 6.82 -4.20
N GLN A 22 14.08 7.23 -3.00
CA GLN A 22 12.86 6.72 -2.38
C GLN A 22 11.62 7.11 -3.21
N ASP A 23 10.68 6.19 -3.41
CA ASP A 23 9.46 6.45 -4.17
C ASP A 23 8.65 7.60 -3.56
N VAL A 24 8.46 8.67 -4.34
CA VAL A 24 7.73 9.89 -3.93
C VAL A 24 6.32 9.55 -3.42
N ARG A 25 5.67 8.54 -3.99
CA ARG A 25 4.32 8.11 -3.62
C ARG A 25 4.31 7.54 -2.20
N VAL A 26 5.29 6.71 -1.87
CA VAL A 26 5.49 6.15 -0.52
C VAL A 26 5.71 7.29 0.47
N LEU A 27 6.61 8.24 0.16
CA LEU A 27 6.86 9.41 1.00
C LEU A 27 5.61 10.29 1.21
N LYS A 28 4.77 10.46 0.17
CA LYS A 28 3.50 11.19 0.29
C LYS A 28 2.53 10.44 1.20
N LEU A 29 2.42 9.12 1.07
CA LEU A 29 1.59 8.30 1.96
C LEU A 29 2.08 8.34 3.40
N GLU A 30 3.39 8.23 3.65
CA GLU A 30 3.99 8.28 4.98
C GLU A 30 3.64 9.59 5.68
N LYS A 31 3.86 10.73 4.99
CA LYS A 31 3.49 12.05 5.51
C LYS A 31 1.98 12.23 5.73
N PHE A 32 1.16 11.62 4.89
CA PHE A 32 -0.28 11.66 5.05
C PHE A 32 -0.72 10.86 6.28
N LEU A 33 -0.26 9.61 6.38
CA LEU A 33 -0.63 8.67 7.45
C LEU A 33 -0.02 9.03 8.79
N ALA A 34 1.09 9.77 8.83
CA ALA A 34 1.66 10.34 10.06
C ALA A 34 0.67 11.24 10.83
N GLN A 35 -0.33 11.82 10.15
CA GLN A 35 -1.42 12.59 10.80
C GLN A 35 -2.41 11.70 11.55
N TYR A 36 -2.31 10.38 11.38
CA TYR A 36 -3.18 9.35 11.94
C TYR A 36 -2.32 8.29 12.66
N PRO A 37 -1.66 8.62 13.79
CA PRO A 37 -0.75 7.72 14.51
C PRO A 37 -1.38 6.39 14.97
N TRP A 38 -2.69 6.36 15.13
CA TRP A 38 -3.46 5.16 15.50
C TRP A 38 -3.82 4.29 14.29
N SER A 39 -3.55 4.75 13.06
CA SER A 39 -3.97 4.03 11.86
C SER A 39 -3.14 2.75 11.71
N PRO A 40 -3.79 1.59 11.54
CA PRO A 40 -3.10 0.35 11.19
C PRO A 40 -2.46 0.39 9.80
N LEU A 41 -2.63 1.47 9.03
CA LEU A 41 -2.00 1.64 7.72
C LEU A 41 -0.56 2.19 7.82
N GLN A 42 -0.14 2.71 8.97
CA GLN A 42 1.24 3.16 9.13
C GLN A 42 2.22 2.00 8.96
N GLY A 43 3.23 2.20 8.11
CA GLY A 43 4.21 1.17 7.76
C GLY A 43 3.78 0.27 6.60
N HIS A 44 2.56 0.44 6.05
CA HIS A 44 2.07 -0.31 4.89
C HIS A 44 2.11 0.54 3.59
N GLU A 45 2.83 1.66 3.57
CA GLU A 45 2.85 2.59 2.44
C GLU A 45 3.45 1.97 1.18
N GLN A 46 4.54 1.21 1.33
CA GLN A 46 5.16 0.47 0.23
C GLN A 46 4.22 -0.59 -0.32
N GLU A 47 3.53 -1.31 0.55
CA GLU A 47 2.55 -2.33 0.19
C GLU A 47 1.36 -1.77 -0.59
N ILE A 48 0.87 -0.59 -0.18
CA ILE A 48 -0.20 0.13 -0.87
C ILE A 48 0.25 0.53 -2.28
N VAL A 49 1.45 1.11 -2.40
CA VAL A 49 2.00 1.51 -3.70
C VAL A 49 2.25 0.29 -4.59
N TYR A 50 2.82 -0.78 -4.03
CA TYR A 50 3.02 -2.05 -4.72
C TYR A 50 1.69 -2.58 -5.27
N CYS A 51 0.65 -2.70 -4.45
CA CYS A 51 -0.66 -3.20 -4.91
C CYS A 51 -1.27 -2.32 -5.99
N ALA A 52 -1.10 -1.01 -5.88
CA ALA A 52 -1.57 -0.08 -6.90
C ALA A 52 -0.88 -0.32 -8.25
N ASP A 53 0.44 -0.49 -8.25
CA ASP A 53 1.21 -0.79 -9.46
C ASP A 53 0.82 -2.16 -10.04
N GLN A 54 0.74 -3.19 -9.20
CA GLN A 54 0.37 -4.55 -9.62
C GLN A 54 -1.03 -4.61 -10.27
N PHE A 55 -1.96 -3.79 -9.81
CA PHE A 55 -3.36 -3.81 -10.27
C PHE A 55 -3.74 -2.63 -11.17
N GLY A 56 -2.77 -1.80 -11.55
CA GLY A 56 -2.99 -0.64 -12.43
C GLY A 56 -3.96 0.39 -11.83
N LEU A 57 -3.89 0.62 -10.51
CA LEU A 57 -4.73 1.55 -9.77
C LEU A 57 -3.96 2.83 -9.40
N ASP A 58 -4.70 3.88 -9.05
CA ASP A 58 -4.11 5.05 -8.39
C ASP A 58 -3.74 4.67 -6.95
N TYR A 59 -2.49 4.90 -6.55
CA TYR A 59 -1.94 4.50 -5.24
C TYR A 59 -2.67 5.09 -4.03
N ARG A 60 -3.47 6.13 -4.24
CA ARG A 60 -4.25 6.79 -3.18
C ARG A 60 -5.59 6.10 -2.92
N ILE A 61 -6.06 5.24 -3.83
CA ILE A 61 -7.42 4.68 -3.79
C ILE A 61 -7.64 3.81 -2.58
N TYR A 62 -6.70 2.93 -2.23
CA TYR A 62 -6.87 2.08 -1.07
C TYR A 62 -7.00 2.90 0.23
N VAL A 63 -6.10 3.87 0.43
CA VAL A 63 -6.13 4.78 1.60
C VAL A 63 -7.43 5.57 1.64
N ALA A 64 -7.92 6.02 0.48
CA ALA A 64 -9.17 6.74 0.35
C ALA A 64 -10.40 5.89 0.73
N LEU A 65 -10.43 4.63 0.31
CA LEU A 65 -11.47 3.67 0.71
C LEU A 65 -11.43 3.39 2.21
N ALA A 66 -10.25 3.13 2.78
CA ALA A 66 -10.10 2.97 4.23
C ALA A 66 -10.53 4.24 4.99
N GLY A 67 -10.23 5.42 4.45
CA GLY A 67 -10.73 6.72 4.94
C GLY A 67 -12.25 6.76 5.04
N ALA A 68 -12.93 6.34 3.98
CA ALA A 68 -14.39 6.39 3.90
C ALA A 68 -15.09 5.27 4.68
N GLU A 69 -14.50 4.09 4.79
CA GLU A 69 -15.13 2.91 5.43
C GLU A 69 -14.82 2.79 6.91
N SER A 70 -13.61 3.17 7.34
CA SER A 70 -13.15 2.97 8.72
C SER A 70 -12.50 4.20 9.34
N THR A 71 -12.59 5.37 8.71
CA THR A 71 -11.82 6.56 9.10
C THR A 71 -10.34 6.19 9.18
N PHE A 72 -9.76 5.70 8.08
CA PHE A 72 -8.36 5.26 7.98
C PHE A 72 -7.98 4.15 8.98
N GLY A 73 -8.94 3.31 9.38
CA GLY A 73 -8.71 2.26 10.38
C GLY A 73 -8.91 2.69 11.84
N LYS A 74 -9.57 3.83 12.11
CA LYS A 74 -9.99 4.19 13.48
C LYS A 74 -11.13 3.29 13.96
N ARG A 75 -12.01 2.92 13.04
CA ARG A 75 -13.26 2.20 13.30
C ARG A 75 -13.38 1.03 12.33
N PHE A 76 -12.78 -0.09 12.70
CA PHE A 76 -12.88 -1.33 11.95
C PHE A 76 -12.96 -2.53 12.92
N PRO A 77 -13.56 -3.66 12.50
CA PRO A 77 -13.53 -4.89 13.29
C PRO A 77 -12.08 -5.42 13.33
N GLN A 78 -11.35 -5.11 14.40
CA GLN A 78 -9.92 -5.41 14.51
C GLN A 78 -9.61 -6.91 14.35
N HIS A 79 -10.46 -7.78 14.93
CA HIS A 79 -10.35 -9.23 14.80
C HIS A 79 -10.49 -9.74 13.35
N LEU A 80 -11.09 -8.94 12.45
CA LEU A 80 -11.20 -9.26 11.03
C LEU A 80 -10.16 -8.57 10.16
N LYS A 81 -9.43 -7.58 10.69
CA LYS A 81 -8.43 -6.81 9.92
C LYS A 81 -8.99 -6.24 8.60
N ASN A 82 -10.29 -5.90 8.59
CA ASN A 82 -11.02 -5.48 7.40
C ASN A 82 -11.34 -3.99 7.45
N LEU A 83 -10.48 -3.17 6.84
CA LEU A 83 -10.53 -1.70 6.93
C LEU A 83 -11.46 -1.08 5.90
N THR A 84 -11.84 -1.83 4.89
CA THR A 84 -12.51 -1.34 3.68
C THR A 84 -13.94 -1.88 3.54
N GLY A 85 -14.44 -2.63 4.52
CA GLY A 85 -15.77 -3.23 4.45
C GLY A 85 -15.87 -4.35 3.42
N TYR A 86 -14.74 -4.98 3.06
CA TYR A 86 -14.69 -6.07 2.09
C TYR A 86 -15.72 -7.14 2.48
N ASN A 87 -16.53 -7.57 1.50
CA ASN A 87 -17.62 -8.53 1.70
C ASN A 87 -18.54 -8.17 2.89
N ASN A 88 -18.89 -6.89 3.04
CA ASN A 88 -19.73 -6.38 4.13
C ASN A 88 -19.20 -6.74 5.54
N CYS A 89 -17.88 -6.73 5.73
CA CYS A 89 -17.22 -7.16 6.96
C CYS A 89 -17.52 -8.62 7.39
N LYS A 90 -17.97 -9.49 6.48
CA LYS A 90 -18.18 -10.93 6.78
C LYS A 90 -16.92 -11.78 6.58
N SER A 91 -15.86 -11.19 6.04
CA SER A 91 -14.59 -11.85 5.81
C SER A 91 -13.49 -11.18 6.64
N GLY A 92 -12.75 -12.01 7.36
CA GLY A 92 -11.51 -11.63 8.04
C GLY A 92 -10.29 -11.86 7.16
N PHE A 93 -9.22 -11.16 7.48
CA PHE A 93 -7.92 -11.25 6.83
C PHE A 93 -6.86 -11.68 7.85
N ALA A 94 -5.86 -12.43 7.41
CA ALA A 94 -4.78 -12.84 8.30
C ALA A 94 -3.89 -11.64 8.71
N SER A 95 -3.82 -10.60 7.86
CA SER A 95 -3.07 -9.36 8.12
C SER A 95 -3.74 -8.14 7.48
N ILE A 96 -3.27 -6.93 7.83
CA ILE A 96 -3.67 -5.68 7.16
C ILE A 96 -3.21 -5.68 5.69
N TRP A 97 -2.03 -6.23 5.43
CA TRP A 97 -1.52 -6.50 4.08
C TRP A 97 -2.52 -7.31 3.24
N ASP A 98 -3.07 -8.39 3.78
CA ASP A 98 -4.02 -9.23 3.04
C ASP A 98 -5.30 -8.47 2.68
N ASN A 99 -5.74 -7.53 3.53
CA ASN A 99 -6.84 -6.63 3.22
C ASN A 99 -6.46 -5.64 2.11
N ILE A 100 -5.26 -5.02 2.18
CA ILE A 100 -4.71 -4.15 1.12
C ILE A 100 -4.71 -4.84 -0.22
N TYR A 101 -4.09 -6.03 -0.26
CA TYR A 101 -3.92 -6.81 -1.47
C TYR A 101 -5.27 -7.27 -2.04
N SER A 102 -6.13 -7.83 -1.19
CA SER A 102 -7.42 -8.38 -1.64
C SER A 102 -8.37 -7.31 -2.14
N THR A 103 -8.47 -6.16 -1.46
CA THR A 103 -9.29 -5.04 -1.91
C THR A 103 -8.74 -4.44 -3.21
N SER A 104 -7.43 -4.25 -3.29
CA SER A 104 -6.80 -3.71 -4.51
C SER A 104 -6.98 -4.67 -5.70
N LYS A 105 -6.80 -5.98 -5.49
CA LYS A 105 -7.06 -7.00 -6.49
C LYS A 105 -8.51 -6.96 -6.96
N LEU A 106 -9.46 -6.91 -6.02
CA LEU A 106 -10.89 -6.83 -6.35
C LEU A 106 -11.18 -5.70 -7.33
N ILE A 107 -10.69 -4.50 -7.03
CA ILE A 107 -10.89 -3.31 -7.85
C ILE A 107 -10.15 -3.43 -9.20
N GLY A 108 -8.92 -3.95 -9.17
CA GLY A 108 -8.08 -4.13 -10.34
C GLY A 108 -8.59 -5.17 -11.34
N THR A 109 -9.24 -6.24 -10.87
CA THR A 109 -9.51 -7.40 -11.72
C THR A 109 -10.99 -7.70 -11.91
N ALA A 110 -11.87 -7.37 -10.95
CA ALA A 110 -13.26 -7.78 -11.05
C ALA A 110 -13.98 -7.07 -12.22
N LYS A 111 -14.89 -7.83 -12.87
CA LYS A 111 -15.61 -7.36 -14.07
C LYS A 111 -16.42 -6.08 -13.80
N TYR A 112 -17.00 -5.96 -12.61
CA TYR A 112 -17.86 -4.84 -12.25
C TYR A 112 -17.12 -3.52 -12.03
N TYR A 113 -15.80 -3.54 -11.75
CA TYR A 113 -14.97 -2.33 -11.74
C TYR A 113 -14.38 -1.95 -13.11
N ARG A 114 -14.74 -2.66 -14.19
CA ARG A 114 -14.22 -2.39 -15.53
C ARG A 114 -14.49 -0.94 -15.96
N LYS A 115 -15.69 -0.42 -15.68
CA LYS A 115 -16.05 0.97 -16.03
C LYS A 115 -15.12 1.96 -15.34
N TYR A 116 -14.98 1.85 -14.01
CA TYR A 116 -14.03 2.66 -13.25
C TYR A 116 -12.60 2.58 -13.78
N ARG A 117 -12.09 1.37 -14.09
CA ARG A 117 -10.73 1.22 -14.62
C ARG A 117 -10.52 1.94 -15.96
N TYR A 118 -11.57 2.02 -16.78
CA TYR A 118 -11.56 2.73 -18.06
C TYR A 118 -11.69 4.25 -17.89
N THR A 119 -12.66 4.70 -17.10
CA THR A 119 -12.99 6.14 -16.95
C THR A 119 -12.08 6.86 -15.97
N ARG A 120 -11.55 6.13 -14.98
CA ARG A 120 -10.91 6.66 -13.77
C ARG A 120 -11.80 7.63 -12.97
N ASP A 121 -13.11 7.62 -13.23
CA ASP A 121 -14.07 8.45 -12.51
C ASP A 121 -14.40 7.81 -11.16
N LEU A 122 -14.22 8.57 -10.08
CA LEU A 122 -14.55 8.12 -8.74
C LEU A 122 -16.05 7.82 -8.58
N TRP A 123 -16.95 8.44 -9.35
CA TRP A 123 -18.36 8.08 -9.30
C TRP A 123 -18.62 6.65 -9.76
N ASP A 124 -17.89 6.18 -10.78
CA ASP A 124 -17.97 4.79 -11.21
C ASP A 124 -17.45 3.84 -10.13
N LEU A 125 -16.38 4.23 -9.42
CA LEU A 125 -15.90 3.45 -8.27
C LEU A 125 -16.94 3.41 -7.15
N VAL A 126 -17.46 4.56 -6.72
CA VAL A 126 -18.40 4.66 -5.59
C VAL A 126 -19.70 3.92 -5.88
N TYR A 127 -20.25 4.08 -7.08
CA TYR A 127 -21.47 3.40 -7.48
C TYR A 127 -21.31 1.88 -7.39
N THR A 128 -20.21 1.35 -7.93
CA THR A 128 -19.93 -0.08 -7.88
C THR A 128 -19.62 -0.57 -6.46
N TYR A 129 -18.85 0.18 -5.67
CA TYR A 129 -18.39 -0.25 -4.35
C TYR A 129 -19.52 -0.23 -3.31
N LYS A 130 -20.39 0.79 -3.33
CA LYS A 130 -21.50 0.91 -2.36
C LYS A 130 -22.82 0.36 -2.87
N GLY A 131 -22.96 0.12 -4.17
CA GLY A 131 -24.22 -0.32 -4.79
C GLY A 131 -25.34 0.71 -4.73
N VAL A 132 -25.04 1.96 -4.35
CA VAL A 132 -26.02 3.05 -4.20
C VAL A 132 -25.59 4.29 -4.98
N SER A 133 -26.54 4.90 -5.70
CA SER A 133 -26.35 6.11 -6.50
C SER A 133 -27.07 7.31 -5.88
N PRO A 134 -26.47 8.51 -5.83
CA PRO A 134 -25.08 8.85 -5.55
C PRO A 134 -24.82 9.04 -4.04
N TYR A 135 -23.85 8.33 -3.46
CA TYR A 135 -23.47 8.52 -2.05
C TYR A 135 -22.41 9.62 -1.87
N LYS A 136 -22.87 10.87 -1.90
CA LYS A 136 -22.04 12.09 -1.86
C LYS A 136 -21.01 12.13 -0.71
N PRO A 137 -21.30 11.73 0.54
CA PRO A 137 -20.31 11.77 1.62
C PRO A 137 -19.08 10.89 1.34
N TYR A 138 -19.30 9.74 0.73
CA TYR A 138 -18.24 8.79 0.38
C TYR A 138 -17.34 9.36 -0.72
N TYR A 139 -17.96 9.85 -1.80
CA TYR A 139 -17.24 10.53 -2.88
C TYR A 139 -16.39 11.70 -2.35
N LYS A 140 -16.94 12.52 -1.45
CA LYS A 140 -16.21 13.64 -0.83
C LYS A 140 -14.99 13.16 -0.04
N THR A 141 -15.10 12.05 0.69
CA THR A 141 -13.98 11.48 1.45
C THR A 141 -12.87 10.95 0.53
N LEU A 142 -13.25 10.28 -0.55
CA LEU A 142 -12.30 9.83 -1.56
C LEU A 142 -11.57 11.02 -2.18
N MET A 143 -12.32 12.02 -2.64
CA MET A 143 -11.76 13.21 -3.27
C MET A 143 -10.85 14.01 -2.31
N PHE A 144 -11.27 14.17 -1.05
CA PHE A 144 -10.47 14.80 0.00
C PHE A 144 -9.13 14.09 0.17
N THR A 145 -9.16 12.76 0.29
CA THR A 145 -7.94 11.96 0.50
C THR A 145 -7.00 12.06 -0.69
N LEU A 146 -7.52 11.88 -1.92
CA LEU A 146 -6.72 11.95 -3.15
C LEU A 146 -6.04 13.31 -3.31
N LYS A 147 -6.80 14.41 -3.10
CA LYS A 147 -6.26 15.78 -3.20
C LYS A 147 -5.27 16.10 -2.09
N LYS A 148 -5.55 15.66 -0.86
CA LYS A 148 -4.68 15.93 0.28
C LYS A 148 -3.34 15.21 0.15
N ILE A 149 -3.33 13.96 -0.33
CA ILE A 149 -2.09 13.24 -0.63
C ILE A 149 -1.35 13.91 -1.81
N GLU A 150 -2.07 14.31 -2.87
CA GLU A 150 -1.43 14.98 -4.02
C GLU A 150 -0.68 16.24 -3.63
N ALA A 151 -1.31 17.08 -2.80
CA ALA A 151 -0.80 18.36 -2.37
C ALA A 151 0.43 18.27 -1.44
N ILE A 152 0.78 17.07 -0.94
CA ILE A 152 1.96 16.89 -0.11
C ILE A 152 3.22 17.13 -0.94
N LYS A 153 3.99 18.13 -0.53
CA LYS A 153 5.30 18.44 -1.11
C LYS A 153 6.37 17.58 -0.44
N ILE A 154 7.19 16.92 -1.27
CA ILE A 154 8.39 16.22 -0.84
C ILE A 154 9.57 17.12 -1.20
N ALA A 155 10.35 17.52 -0.19
CA ALA A 155 11.57 18.28 -0.43
C ALA A 155 12.67 17.34 -0.97
N ASP A 156 13.53 17.86 -1.86
CA ASP A 156 14.57 17.08 -2.55
C ASP A 156 15.50 16.31 -1.60
N ALA A 157 15.76 16.86 -0.41
CA ALA A 157 16.53 16.18 0.64
C ALA A 157 15.92 14.84 1.12
N ASN A 158 14.61 14.62 0.93
CA ASN A 158 13.96 13.35 1.24
C ASN A 158 14.09 12.33 0.10
N LEU A 159 14.37 12.77 -1.12
CA LEU A 159 14.67 11.89 -2.26
C LEU A 159 16.11 11.38 -2.18
N ALA A 160 16.99 12.14 -1.53
CA ALA A 160 18.41 11.82 -1.35
C ALA A 160 18.69 10.99 -0.09
N LYS A 161 17.68 10.67 0.74
CA LYS A 161 17.88 9.75 1.86
C LYS A 161 18.25 8.38 1.29
N PRO A 162 19.39 7.79 1.68
CA PRO A 162 19.77 6.47 1.19
C PRO A 162 18.65 5.52 1.56
N VAL A 163 18.04 4.94 0.54
CA VAL A 163 17.08 3.87 0.75
C VAL A 163 17.89 2.75 1.41
N PRO A 164 17.55 2.29 2.64
CA PRO A 164 18.19 1.11 3.19
C PRO A 164 18.09 0.01 2.13
N PRO A 165 19.17 -0.76 1.88
CA PRO A 165 19.28 -1.63 0.71
C PRO A 165 17.96 -2.35 0.45
N GLN A 166 17.27 -1.95 -0.62
CA GLN A 166 16.09 -2.68 -1.06
C GLN A 166 16.63 -3.95 -1.69
N GLU A 167 16.60 -5.04 -0.94
CA GLU A 167 16.77 -6.36 -1.53
C GLU A 167 15.79 -6.45 -2.71
N LYS A 168 16.29 -6.89 -3.87
CA LYS A 168 15.50 -7.10 -5.09
C LYS A 168 14.14 -7.70 -4.71
N PRO A 169 13.02 -7.27 -5.32
CA PRO A 169 11.72 -7.84 -4.99
C PRO A 169 11.76 -9.34 -5.26
N GLU A 170 11.95 -10.10 -4.19
CA GLU A 170 12.00 -11.54 -4.21
C GLU A 170 10.59 -12.07 -4.53
N PRO A 171 10.48 -13.27 -5.13
CA PRO A 171 9.19 -13.87 -5.44
C PRO A 171 8.24 -13.87 -4.24
N ARG A 172 6.93 -13.80 -4.49
CA ARG A 172 5.81 -13.73 -3.53
C ARG A 172 6.00 -14.54 -2.23
N GLU A 173 6.66 -15.69 -2.30
CA GLU A 173 6.92 -16.61 -1.17
C GLU A 173 7.99 -16.09 -0.20
N LYS A 174 8.95 -15.30 -0.66
CA LYS A 174 10.02 -14.70 0.16
C LYS A 174 9.68 -13.31 0.71
N LEU A 175 8.77 -12.55 0.08
CA LEU A 175 8.26 -11.30 0.66
C LEU A 175 7.45 -11.56 1.94
N ILE A 176 6.70 -12.67 1.99
CA ILE A 176 5.97 -13.12 3.18
C ILE A 176 6.92 -13.49 4.33
N SER A 177 8.14 -13.98 4.04
CA SER A 177 9.11 -14.40 5.05
C SER A 177 10.13 -13.32 5.47
N SER A 178 10.43 -12.34 4.60
CA SER A 178 11.45 -11.29 4.87
C SER A 178 10.87 -9.95 5.31
N TRP A 179 9.68 -9.58 4.81
CA TRP A 179 8.94 -8.36 5.16
C TRP A 179 7.60 -8.66 5.82
N GLY A 180 7.41 -9.90 6.28
CA GLY A 180 6.17 -10.34 6.88
C GLY A 180 5.73 -9.34 7.94
N ALA A 181 4.54 -8.75 7.74
CA ALA A 181 3.43 -8.51 8.68
C ALA A 181 3.72 -8.05 10.13
N LEU A 182 4.96 -7.88 10.55
CA LEU A 182 5.34 -8.00 11.96
C LEU A 182 5.26 -6.66 12.68
N ARG A 183 5.32 -5.51 12.01
CA ARG A 183 5.42 -4.25 12.75
C ARG A 183 4.12 -3.83 13.44
N TYR A 184 2.95 -3.97 12.81
CA TYR A 184 1.67 -3.69 13.48
C TYR A 184 1.06 -4.93 14.16
N ASP A 185 1.11 -6.10 13.52
CA ASP A 185 0.53 -7.33 14.10
C ASP A 185 1.29 -7.81 15.37
N GLN A 186 2.60 -7.52 15.53
CA GLN A 186 3.32 -7.80 16.78
C GLN A 186 3.10 -6.76 17.88
N LEU A 187 2.91 -5.48 17.54
CA LEU A 187 2.70 -4.43 18.53
C LEU A 187 1.37 -4.61 19.27
N ASN A 188 0.30 -5.02 18.57
CA ASN A 188 -1.01 -5.26 19.18
C ASN A 188 -1.20 -6.63 19.84
N SER A 189 -0.45 -7.66 19.43
CA SER A 189 -0.46 -8.95 20.17
C SER A 189 0.23 -8.83 21.53
N ARG A 190 1.21 -7.93 21.69
CA ARG A 190 1.86 -7.64 22.97
C ARG A 190 0.99 -6.82 23.91
N THR A 191 0.28 -5.81 23.41
CA THR A 191 -0.64 -5.00 24.24
C THR A 191 -1.93 -5.73 24.60
N ALA A 192 -2.44 -6.61 23.72
CA ALA A 192 -3.58 -7.47 24.04
C ALA A 192 -3.25 -8.51 25.12
N HIS A 193 -2.04 -9.09 25.13
CA HIS A 193 -1.63 -10.03 26.18
C HIS A 193 -1.37 -9.36 27.54
N GLN A 194 -1.05 -8.06 27.56
CA GLN A 194 -0.82 -7.31 28.80
C GLN A 194 -2.12 -6.80 29.44
N ALA A 195 -3.22 -6.71 28.68
CA ALA A 195 -4.54 -6.30 29.16
C ALA A 195 -5.37 -7.46 29.74
N ASP A 196 -5.00 -8.72 29.47
CA ASP A 196 -5.71 -9.93 29.91
C ASP A 196 -5.08 -10.59 31.16
N LEU A 197 -4.04 -9.97 31.73
CA LEU A 197 -3.34 -10.44 32.95
C LEU A 197 -3.44 -9.43 34.11
N GLY A 198 -4.35 -8.46 34.00
CA GLY A 198 -4.59 -7.43 34.99
C GLY A 198 -6.07 -7.26 35.25
N ASP A 199 -6.67 -8.27 35.90
CA ASP A 199 -7.78 -8.17 36.86
C ASP A 199 -7.83 -9.46 37.69
#